data_AF-A0A4U3KVE0-F1
#
_entry.id   AF-A0A4U3KVE0-F1
#
_cell.length_a   1.000
_cell.length_b   1.000
_cell.length_c   1.000
_cell.angle_alpha   90.00
_cell.angle_beta   90.00
_cell.angle_gamma   90.00
#
_symmetry.space_group_name_H-M   'P 1'
#
loop_
_entity.id
_entity.type
_entity.pdbx_description
1 polymer ?
#
loop_
_entity_poly.entity_id
_entity_poly.type
_entity_poly.pdbx_seq_one_letter_code
_entity_poly.pdbx_strand_id
1 'polypeptide(L)'
;MTINIISKDGEANLRNNSFLAWQHIKMKYMDAIILVRHENEYYTFGSDAEIVAGLLNIEPVKDGEERITCRLPYYYTDWLLPKLVKAGYRVALGEPLYFKLKGVS
;
A
#
# COMPACT_ATOMS: atom_id res chain seq x y z
N MET A 1 -4.86 -6.45 18.64
CA MET A 1 -6.02 -7.03 17.94
C MET A 1 -5.58 -7.24 16.50
N THR A 2 -5.39 -8.49 16.09
CA THR A 2 -4.88 -8.82 14.75
C THR A 2 -6.05 -9.34 13.93
N ILE A 3 -6.37 -8.66 12.83
CA ILE A 3 -7.41 -9.10 11.89
C ILE A 3 -6.68 -9.90 10.81
N ASN A 4 -6.80 -11.22 10.86
CA ASN A 4 -6.35 -12.10 9.79
C ASN A 4 -7.45 -12.14 8.72
N ILE A 5 -7.24 -11.48 7.59
CA ILE A 5 -8.06 -11.68 6.39
C ILE A 5 -7.30 -12.66 5.50
N ILE A 6 -7.64 -13.94 5.61
CA ILE A 6 -7.28 -14.94 4.59
C ILE A 6 -8.58 -15.39 3.95
N SER A 7 -8.89 -14.89 2.75
CA SER A 7 -9.87 -15.53 1.86
C SER A 7 -9.19 -15.86 0.54
N LYS A 8 -9.45 -17.08 0.04
CA LYS A 8 -8.95 -17.59 -1.23
C LYS A 8 -9.82 -17.04 -2.37
N ASP A 9 -9.72 -15.77 -2.74
CA ASP A 9 -10.46 -15.24 -3.91
C ASP A 9 -9.78 -13.98 -4.45
N GLY A 10 -9.22 -14.00 -5.67
CA GLY A 10 -8.99 -12.88 -6.62
C GLY A 10 -8.27 -11.57 -6.21
N GLU A 11 -7.63 -10.91 -7.20
CA GLU A 11 -7.01 -9.56 -7.08
C GLU A 11 -7.93 -8.51 -6.43
N ALA A 12 -9.25 -8.60 -6.64
CA ALA A 12 -10.23 -7.67 -6.05
C ALA A 12 -10.25 -7.71 -4.51
N ASN A 13 -10.08 -8.88 -3.87
CA ASN A 13 -9.98 -8.95 -2.42
C ASN A 13 -8.64 -8.43 -1.91
N LEU A 14 -7.57 -8.56 -2.69
CA LEU A 14 -6.24 -8.04 -2.33
C LEU A 14 -6.24 -6.52 -2.29
N ARG A 15 -6.84 -5.88 -3.31
CA ARG A 15 -7.03 -4.43 -3.36
C ARG A 15 -7.87 -3.95 -2.18
N ASN A 16 -8.99 -4.61 -1.89
CA ASN A 16 -9.87 -4.26 -0.78
C ASN A 16 -9.16 -4.37 0.58
N ASN A 17 -8.43 -5.46 0.82
CA ASN A 17 -7.68 -5.64 2.06
C ASN A 17 -6.58 -4.60 2.23
N SER A 18 -5.85 -4.30 1.15
CA SER A 18 -4.81 -3.27 1.13
C SER A 18 -5.39 -1.88 1.37
N PHE A 19 -6.58 -1.58 0.82
CA PHE A 19 -7.29 -0.33 1.06
C PHE A 19 -7.70 -0.16 2.52
N LEU A 20 -8.26 -1.20 3.15
CA LEU A 20 -8.63 -1.17 4.56
C LEU A 20 -7.40 -0.97 5.47
N ALA A 21 -6.29 -1.64 5.16
CA ALA A 21 -5.03 -1.45 5.88
C ALA A 21 -4.50 -0.02 5.70
N TRP A 22 -4.52 0.50 4.48
CA TRP A 22 -4.14 1.89 4.17
C TRP A 22 -4.99 2.88 4.96
N GLN A 23 -6.32 2.74 4.94
CA GLN A 23 -7.23 3.62 5.69
C GLN A 23 -6.92 3.60 7.20
N HIS A 24 -6.70 2.41 7.78
CA HIS A 24 -6.41 2.29 9.21
C HIS A 24 -5.10 2.98 9.62
N ILE A 25 -4.06 2.89 8.78
CA ILE A 25 -2.77 3.53 9.03
C ILE A 25 -2.87 5.04 8.77
N LYS A 26 -3.52 5.44 7.67
CA LYS A 26 -3.67 6.85 7.26
C LYS A 26 -4.43 7.68 8.31
N MET A 27 -5.44 7.10 8.97
CA MET A 27 -6.13 7.75 10.08
C MET A 27 -5.21 8.11 11.26
N LYS A 28 -4.13 7.36 11.47
CA LYS A 28 -3.15 7.62 12.54
C LYS A 28 -2.00 8.51 12.09
N TYR A 29 -1.66 8.44 10.81
CA TYR A 29 -0.53 9.15 10.20
C TYR A 29 -0.99 9.89 8.95
N MET A 30 -1.79 10.93 9.14
CA MET A 30 -2.43 11.67 8.04
C MET A 30 -1.42 12.39 7.13
N ASP A 31 -0.24 12.73 7.67
CA ASP A 31 0.84 13.43 7.00
C ASP A 31 1.87 12.51 6.31
N ALA A 32 1.70 11.19 6.44
CA ALA A 32 2.58 10.21 5.81
C ALA A 32 1.94 9.59 4.56
N ILE A 33 2.74 9.38 3.53
CA ILE A 33 2.39 8.54 2.38
C ILE A 33 2.45 7.09 2.83
N ILE A 34 1.35 6.36 2.66
CA ILE A 34 1.26 4.97 3.12
C ILE A 34 1.37 4.04 1.91
N LEU A 35 2.37 3.15 1.94
CA LEU A 35 2.55 2.06 0.97
C LEU A 35 2.26 0.73 1.68
N VAL A 36 1.22 0.02 1.25
CA VAL A 36 0.85 -1.30 1.82
C VAL A 36 1.37 -2.39 0.90
N ARG A 37 2.25 -3.25 1.41
CA ARG A 37 2.79 -4.35 0.64
C ARG A 37 1.83 -5.52 0.60
N HIS A 38 1.61 -6.04 -0.59
CA HIS A 38 1.01 -7.34 -0.80
C HIS A 38 1.88 -8.13 -1.79
N GLU A 39 2.45 -9.24 -1.33
CA GLU A 39 3.41 -10.04 -2.10
C GLU A 39 4.57 -9.20 -2.67
N ASN A 40 4.61 -9.05 -4.00
CA ASN A 40 5.67 -8.37 -4.74
C ASN A 40 5.29 -6.95 -5.16
N GLU A 41 4.17 -6.42 -4.69
CA GLU A 41 3.68 -5.08 -5.02
C GLU A 41 3.40 -4.26 -3.77
N TYR A 42 3.63 -2.96 -3.87
CA TYR A 42 3.06 -1.97 -2.96
C TYR A 42 1.82 -1.34 -3.59
N TYR A 43 0.81 -1.15 -2.75
CA TYR A 43 -0.43 -0.45 -3.07
C TYR A 43 -0.51 0.84 -2.25
N THR A 44 -1.04 1.88 -2.87
CA THR A 44 -1.38 3.14 -2.20
C THR A 44 -2.65 3.73 -2.80
N PHE A 45 -3.31 4.61 -2.06
CA PHE A 45 -4.69 5.02 -2.35
C PHE A 45 -4.92 6.51 -2.12
N GLY A 46 -6.01 7.03 -2.70
CA GLY A 46 -6.43 8.42 -2.53
C GLY A 46 -5.35 9.41 -2.97
N SER A 47 -5.14 10.46 -2.18
CA SER A 47 -4.12 11.49 -2.47
C SER A 47 -2.69 10.94 -2.47
N ASP A 48 -2.40 9.90 -1.70
CA ASP A 48 -1.08 9.23 -1.73
C ASP A 48 -0.85 8.59 -3.10
N ALA A 49 -1.89 8.00 -3.69
CA ALA A 49 -1.83 7.41 -5.03
C ALA A 49 -1.57 8.45 -6.11
N GLU A 50 -2.15 9.65 -6.02
CA GLU A 50 -1.89 10.73 -6.96
C GLU A 50 -0.44 11.20 -6.92
N ILE A 51 0.12 11.37 -5.71
CA ILE A 51 1.52 11.78 -5.52
C ILE A 51 2.47 10.73 -6.11
N VAL A 52 2.25 9.45 -5.76
CA VAL A 52 3.12 8.36 -6.22
C VAL A 52 2.98 8.17 -7.74
N ALA A 53 1.76 8.20 -8.29
CA ALA A 53 1.53 8.09 -9.72
C ALA A 53 2.18 9.25 -10.51
N GLY A 54 2.11 10.47 -9.98
CA GLY A 54 2.79 11.64 -10.55
C GLY A 54 4.31 11.49 -10.58
N LEU A 55 4.93 10.97 -9.51
CA LEU A 55 6.36 10.69 -9.49
C LEU A 55 6.78 9.57 -10.45
N LEU A 56 5.92 8.59 -10.65
CA LEU A 56 6.12 7.48 -11.58
C LEU A 56 5.79 7.87 -13.03
N ASN A 57 5.15 9.02 -13.26
CA ASN A 57 4.63 9.45 -14.55
C ASN A 57 3.69 8.40 -15.17
N ILE A 58 2.77 7.87 -14.35
CA ILE A 58 1.71 6.93 -14.76
C ILE A 58 0.34 7.48 -14.36
N GLU A 59 -0.72 7.00 -15.02
CA GLU A 59 -2.09 7.33 -14.63
C GLU A 59 -2.55 6.40 -13.50
N PRO A 60 -3.06 6.91 -12.36
CA PRO A 60 -3.62 6.07 -11.32
C PRO A 60 -4.95 5.45 -11.75
N VAL A 61 -5.27 4.28 -11.22
CA VAL A 61 -6.55 3.60 -11.48
C VAL A 61 -7.63 4.26 -10.63
N LYS A 62 -8.71 4.73 -11.27
CA LYS A 62 -9.85 5.41 -10.62
C LYS A 62 -11.07 4.50 -10.66
N ASP A 63 -11.73 4.34 -9.51
CA ASP A 63 -12.90 3.48 -9.32
C ASP A 63 -13.91 4.21 -8.41
N GLY A 64 -14.52 5.27 -8.93
CA GLY A 64 -15.20 6.29 -8.12
C GLY A 64 -14.23 7.30 -7.49
N GLU A 65 -14.77 8.29 -6.77
CA GLU A 65 -13.99 9.42 -6.24
C GLU A 65 -13.04 9.03 -5.09
N GLU A 66 -13.42 8.06 -4.26
CA GLU A 66 -12.66 7.69 -3.05
C GLU A 66 -11.63 6.56 -3.25
N ARG A 67 -11.58 5.93 -4.42
CA ARG A 67 -10.77 4.71 -4.68
C ARG A 67 -9.71 4.89 -5.77
N ILE A 68 -9.11 6.08 -5.84
CA ILE A 68 -7.88 6.28 -6.61
C ILE A 68 -6.81 5.33 -6.08
N THR A 69 -6.20 4.55 -6.95
CA THR A 69 -5.24 3.50 -6.59
C THR A 69 -4.00 3.60 -7.46
N CYS A 70 -2.83 3.49 -6.84
CA CYS A 70 -1.55 3.32 -7.53
C CYS A 70 -0.85 2.08 -6.97
N ARG A 71 -0.21 1.31 -7.85
CA ARG A 71 0.59 0.15 -7.48
C ARG A 71 1.96 0.21 -8.12
N LEU A 72 2.95 -0.33 -7.43
CA LEU A 72 4.31 -0.43 -7.92
C LEU A 72 4.97 -1.72 -7.45
N PRO A 73 5.90 -2.29 -8.23
CA PRO A 73 6.68 -3.43 -7.78
C PRO A 73 7.53 -3.09 -6.55
N TYR A 74 7.65 -4.04 -5.62
CA TYR A 74 8.43 -3.91 -4.38
C TYR A 74 9.88 -3.47 -4.63
N TYR A 75 10.52 -4.00 -5.69
CA TYR A 75 11.90 -3.64 -6.03
C TYR A 75 12.07 -2.18 -6.45
N TYR A 76 10.98 -1.48 -6.79
CA TYR A 76 11.02 -0.10 -7.24
C TYR A 76 11.10 0.90 -6.07
N THR A 77 10.91 0.41 -4.85
CA THR A 77 10.93 1.19 -3.61
C THR A 77 12.30 1.85 -3.36
N ASP A 78 13.39 1.19 -3.76
CA ASP A 78 14.75 1.75 -3.64
C ASP A 78 14.94 3.02 -4.49
N TRP A 79 14.22 3.14 -5.60
CA TRP A 79 14.22 4.34 -6.43
C TRP A 79 13.22 5.39 -5.92
N LEU A 80 12.05 4.95 -5.44
CA LEU A 80 10.95 5.83 -5.04
C LEU A 80 11.22 6.52 -3.70
N LEU A 81 11.66 5.79 -2.67
CA LEU A 81 11.79 6.32 -1.32
C LEU A 81 12.74 7.52 -1.21
N PRO A 82 13.95 7.51 -1.81
CA PRO A 82 14.84 8.66 -1.74
C PRO A 82 14.21 9.92 -2.37
N LYS A 83 13.40 9.77 -3.42
CA LYS A 83 12.71 10.88 -4.08
C LYS A 83 11.60 11.46 -3.21
N LEU A 84 10.78 10.61 -2.61
CA LEU A 84 9.74 11.02 -1.68
C LEU A 84 10.33 11.75 -0.47
N VAL A 85 11.35 11.17 0.16
CA VAL A 85 12.03 11.77 1.32
C VAL A 85 12.69 13.11 0.95
N LYS A 86 13.36 13.18 -0.20
CA LYS A 86 13.97 14.43 -0.68
C LYS A 86 12.94 15.52 -0.97
N ALA A 87 11.73 15.14 -1.39
CA ALA A 87 10.61 16.06 -1.55
C ALA A 87 9.92 16.44 -0.23
N GLY A 88 10.41 15.94 0.91
CA GLY A 88 9.90 16.27 2.25
C GLY A 88 8.75 15.38 2.73
N TYR A 89 8.40 14.33 1.99
CA TYR A 89 7.34 13.42 2.42
C TYR A 89 7.84 12.45 3.50
N ARG A 90 7.00 12.24 4.50
CA ARG A 90 7.12 11.10 5.43
C ARG A 90 6.49 9.90 4.74
N VAL A 91 7.15 8.74 4.78
CA VAL A 91 6.66 7.53 4.14
C VAL A 91 6.56 6.41 5.18
N ALA A 92 5.44 5.70 5.19
CA ALA A 92 5.24 4.51 6.01
C ALA A 92 5.03 3.29 5.13
N LEU A 93 5.75 2.21 5.43
CA LEU A 93 5.64 0.92 4.76
C LEU A 93 4.83 -0.04 5.65
N GLY A 94 3.67 -0.46 5.16
CA GLY A 94 2.83 -1.48 5.78
C GLY A 94 3.19 -2.87 5.26
N GLU A 95 4.01 -3.62 6.00
CA GLU A 95 4.41 -4.98 5.63
C GLU A 95 3.43 -6.04 6.19
N PRO A 96 3.16 -7.13 5.45
CA PRO A 96 2.37 -8.25 5.97
C PRO A 96 3.13 -8.96 7.10
N LEU A 97 2.42 -9.24 8.20
CA LEU A 97 2.94 -10.06 9.29
C LEU A 97 2.64 -11.53 9.01
N TYR A 98 3.63 -12.26 8.49
CA TYR A 98 3.52 -13.71 8.35
C TYR A 98 3.86 -14.40 9.67
N PHE A 99 2.85 -14.80 10.43
CA PHE A 99 3.05 -15.73 11.54
C PHE A 99 3.11 -17.14 10.96
N LYS A 100 4.32 -17.64 10.71
CA LYS A 100 4.54 -19.06 10.42
C LYS A 100 4.29 -19.81 11.72
N LEU A 101 3.16 -20.52 11.83
CA LEU A 101 2.95 -21.47 12.93
C LEU A 101 4.08 -22.51 12.84
N LYS A 102 5.06 -22.44 13.75
CA LYS A 102 6.03 -23.51 13.91
C LYS A 102 5.29 -24.71 14.50
N GLY A 103 5.13 -25.76 13.71
CA GLY A 103 4.77 -27.09 14.18
C GLY A 103 3.28 -27.42 14.11
N VAL A 104 2.85 -27.92 12.96
CA VAL A 104 2.01 -29.12 12.93
C VAL A 104 2.68 -30.05 11.92
N SER A 105 3.51 -30.92 12.46
CA SER A 105 4.01 -32.14 11.82
C SER A 105 2.90 -33.16 11.72
#